data_AF-A0A2T2RSU3-F1
#
_entry.id   AF-A0A2T2RSU3-F1
#
_cell.length_a   1.000
_cell.length_b   1.000
_cell.length_c   1.000
_cell.angle_alpha   90.00
_cell.angle_beta   90.00
_cell.angle_gamma   90.00
#
_symmetry.space_group_name_H-M   'P 1'
#
loop_
_entity.id
_entity.type
_entity.pdbx_description
1 polymer ?
#
loop_
_entity_poly.entity_id
_entity_poly.type
_entity_poly.pdbx_seq_one_letter_code
_entity_poly.pdbx_strand_id
1 'polypeptide(L)'
;MTKNSWSERARYGFDEIVSKGSLTLMGWLAAIVGLVVLIISVATWAVASSQPTLADQIWSFLITTLISWDPTAGQPWLTRASMLILILVNLFTVSVLVSVIVTEIERRLNKLRRGRSVVLETDHTAILG
;
A
#
# COMPACT_ATOMS: atom_id res chain seq x y z
N MET A 1 -0.33 -24.91 29.38
CA MET A 1 0.90 -24.38 28.76
C MET A 1 1.13 -25.07 27.41
N THR A 2 0.46 -24.59 26.37
CA THR A 2 0.74 -24.83 24.93
C THR A 2 -0.15 -23.82 24.23
N LYS A 3 0.31 -22.99 23.29
CA LYS A 3 0.70 -23.43 21.95
C LYS A 3 1.31 -22.19 21.30
N ASN A 4 2.51 -22.31 20.72
CA ASN A 4 3.10 -21.28 19.86
C ASN A 4 2.17 -21.06 18.66
N SER A 5 1.11 -20.26 18.86
CA SER A 5 0.11 -20.03 17.84
C SER A 5 0.74 -19.10 16.82
N TRP A 6 0.91 -19.60 15.60
CA TRP A 6 1.27 -18.79 14.45
C TRP A 6 0.46 -17.48 14.36
N SER A 7 -0.78 -17.46 14.89
CA SER A 7 -1.61 -16.27 14.99
C SER A 7 -1.09 -15.22 15.96
N GLU A 8 -0.53 -15.62 17.11
CA GLU A 8 0.04 -14.69 18.09
C GLU A 8 1.33 -14.06 17.58
N ARG A 9 2.13 -14.83 16.85
CA ARG A 9 3.33 -14.32 16.16
C ARG A 9 2.99 -13.36 15.02
N ALA A 10 1.98 -13.68 14.21
CA ALA A 10 1.50 -12.78 13.17
C ALA A 10 0.91 -11.49 13.75
N ARG A 11 0.17 -11.60 14.85
CA ARG A 11 -0.40 -10.45 15.57
C ARG A 11 0.67 -9.60 16.25
N TYR A 12 1.68 -10.21 16.86
CA TYR A 12 2.84 -9.50 17.41
C TYR A 12 3.61 -8.75 16.31
N GLY A 13 3.83 -9.39 15.15
CA GLY A 13 4.45 -8.73 14.00
C GLY A 13 3.61 -7.55 13.49
N PHE A 14 2.28 -7.72 13.41
CA PHE A 14 1.37 -6.64 13.05
C PHE A 14 1.42 -5.47 14.05
N ASP A 15 1.39 -5.76 15.35
CA ASP A 15 1.47 -4.74 16.40
C ASP A 15 2.82 -4.00 16.35
N GLU A 16 3.91 -4.71 16.08
CA GLU A 16 5.24 -4.11 15.90
C GLU A 16 5.30 -3.20 14.64
N ILE A 17 4.65 -3.58 13.54
CA ILE A 17 4.55 -2.78 12.32
C ILE A 17 3.76 -1.50 12.58
N VAL A 18 2.64 -1.59 13.30
CA VAL A 18 1.80 -0.46 13.68
C VAL A 18 2.56 0.51 14.59
N SER A 19 3.40 0.00 15.49
CA SER A 19 4.18 0.82 16.43
C SER A 19 5.28 1.67 15.76
N LYS A 20 5.79 1.23 14.58
CA LYS A 20 6.90 1.89 13.86
C LYS A 20 6.46 3.05 12.95
N GLY A 21 5.19 3.48 13.04
CA GLY A 21 4.66 4.67 12.37
C GLY A 21 4.09 4.42 10.97
N SER A 22 3.47 5.46 10.41
CA SER A 22 2.73 5.42 9.14
C SER A 22 3.56 4.96 7.94
N LEU A 23 4.86 5.26 7.94
CA LEU A 23 5.77 4.89 6.85
C LEU A 23 6.02 3.37 6.79
N THR A 24 6.10 2.71 7.94
CA THR A 24 6.30 1.25 8.03
C THR A 24 5.06 0.49 7.56
N LEU A 25 3.87 1.02 7.87
CA LEU A 25 2.59 0.49 7.39
C LEU A 25 2.46 0.59 5.86
N MET A 26 2.89 1.71 5.27
CA MET A 26 2.95 1.87 3.80
C MET A 26 3.85 0.82 3.14
N GLY A 27 5.04 0.57 3.70
CA GLY A 27 5.98 -0.43 3.17
C GLY A 27 5.37 -1.85 3.16
N TRP A 28 4.67 -2.22 4.23
CA TRP A 28 3.98 -3.50 4.31
C TRP A 28 2.79 -3.62 3.37
N LEU A 29 2.00 -2.55 3.22
CA LEU A 29 0.91 -2.52 2.25
C LEU A 29 1.45 -2.75 0.84
N ALA A 30 2.52 -2.05 0.45
CA ALA A 30 3.15 -2.22 -0.85
C ALA A 30 3.67 -3.65 -1.06
N ALA A 31 4.27 -4.27 -0.03
CA ALA A 31 4.75 -5.64 -0.09
C ALA A 31 3.60 -6.66 -0.30
N ILE A 32 2.48 -6.48 0.42
CA ILE A 32 1.31 -7.35 0.30
C ILE A 32 0.70 -7.23 -1.10
N VAL A 33 0.53 -6.00 -1.60
CA VAL A 33 -0.02 -5.75 -2.93
C VAL A 33 0.89 -6.34 -4.01
N GLY A 34 2.21 -6.14 -3.90
CA GLY A 34 3.19 -6.74 -4.80
C GLY A 34 3.12 -8.27 -4.81
N LEU A 35 2.97 -8.90 -3.64
CA LEU A 35 2.80 -10.34 -3.52
C LEU A 35 1.52 -10.83 -4.21
N VAL A 36 0.40 -10.12 -4.04
CA VAL A 36 -0.88 -10.44 -4.71
C VAL A 36 -0.73 -10.34 -6.23
N VAL A 37 -0.10 -9.28 -6.73
CA VAL A 37 0.16 -9.09 -8.17
C VAL A 37 1.01 -10.23 -8.73
N LEU A 38 2.06 -10.64 -8.02
CA LEU A 38 2.92 -11.76 -8.42
C LEU A 38 2.15 -13.08 -8.50
N ILE A 39 1.36 -13.40 -7.46
CA ILE A 39 0.56 -14.64 -7.41
C ILE A 39 -0.44 -14.67 -8.57
N ILE A 40 -1.15 -13.57 -8.81
CA ILE A 40 -2.14 -13.49 -9.88
C ILE A 40 -1.47 -13.55 -11.25
N SER A 41 -0.32 -12.89 -11.44
CA SER A 41 0.44 -12.93 -12.70
C SER A 41 0.89 -14.34 -13.05
N VAL A 42 1.44 -15.09 -12.07
CA VAL A 42 1.88 -16.47 -12.28
C VAL A 42 0.68 -17.40 -12.54
N ALA A 43 -0.41 -17.26 -11.76
CA ALA A 43 -1.61 -18.07 -11.91
C ALA A 43 -2.28 -17.87 -13.27
N THR A 44 -2.31 -16.62 -13.76
CA THR A 44 -2.91 -16.29 -15.07
C THR A 44 -2.00 -16.71 -16.22
N TRP A 45 -0.69 -16.51 -16.14
CA TRP A 45 0.25 -16.94 -17.18
C TRP A 45 0.25 -18.45 -17.41
N ALA A 46 0.07 -19.24 -16.35
CA ALA A 46 0.00 -20.70 -16.44
C ALA A 46 -1.26 -21.21 -17.16
N VAL A 47 -2.35 -20.43 -17.20
CA VAL A 47 -3.65 -20.86 -17.74
C VAL A 47 -4.00 -20.18 -19.06
N ALA A 48 -3.62 -18.92 -19.20
CA ALA A 48 -3.84 -18.11 -20.39
C ALA A 48 -2.61 -17.22 -20.56
N SER A 49 -1.71 -17.58 -21.47
CA SER A 49 -0.55 -16.75 -21.81
C SER A 49 -1.02 -15.46 -22.47
N SER A 50 -1.32 -14.44 -21.65
CA SER A 50 -1.88 -13.17 -22.10
C SER A 50 -0.83 -12.26 -22.75
N GLN A 51 0.42 -12.44 -22.35
CA GLN A 51 1.59 -11.63 -22.75
C GLN A 51 2.75 -12.55 -23.15
N PRO A 52 3.69 -12.08 -23.99
CA PRO A 52 4.79 -12.90 -24.50
C PRO A 52 5.78 -13.33 -23.41
N THR A 53 5.90 -12.56 -22.33
CA THR A 53 6.76 -12.90 -21.19
C THR A 53 6.05 -12.74 -19.85
N LEU A 54 6.47 -13.52 -18.84
CA LEU A 54 6.03 -13.36 -17.45
C LEU A 54 6.34 -11.96 -16.90
N ALA A 55 7.48 -11.39 -17.31
CA ALA A 55 7.87 -10.05 -16.91
C ALA A 55 6.90 -8.98 -17.43
N ASP A 56 6.47 -9.09 -18.70
CA ASP A 56 5.48 -8.18 -19.28
C ASP A 56 4.12 -8.31 -18.61
N GLN A 57 3.73 -9.51 -18.18
CA GLN A 57 2.49 -9.74 -17.46
C GLN A 57 2.52 -9.10 -16.06
N ILE A 58 3.61 -9.32 -15.31
CA ILE A 58 3.82 -8.68 -14.01
C ILE A 58 3.83 -7.17 -14.17
N TRP A 59 4.54 -6.65 -15.18
CA TRP A 59 4.59 -5.22 -15.47
C TRP A 59 3.20 -4.66 -15.81
N SER A 60 2.45 -5.34 -16.67
CA SER A 60 1.11 -4.94 -17.07
C SER A 60 0.18 -4.85 -15.85
N PHE A 61 0.18 -5.87 -14.98
CA PHE A 61 -0.65 -5.90 -13.78
C PHE A 61 -0.17 -4.91 -12.72
N LEU A 62 1.14 -4.67 -12.59
CA LEU A 62 1.69 -3.63 -11.73
C LEU A 62 1.17 -2.26 -12.16
N ILE A 63 1.27 -1.94 -13.45
CA ILE A 63 0.76 -0.68 -13.99
C ILE A 63 -0.76 -0.60 -13.83
N THR A 64 -1.51 -1.70 -14.00
CA THR A 64 -2.95 -1.77 -13.70
C THR A 64 -3.27 -1.42 -12.26
N THR A 65 -2.45 -1.88 -11.31
CA THR A 65 -2.62 -1.50 -9.90
C THR A 65 -2.24 -0.05 -9.59
N LEU A 66 -1.62 0.67 -10.52
CA LEU A 66 -1.28 2.09 -10.34
C LEU A 66 -2.27 3.00 -11.08
N ILE A 67 -2.61 2.63 -12.31
CA ILE A 67 -3.53 3.34 -13.18
C ILE A 67 -4.61 2.34 -13.59
N SER A 68 -5.85 2.56 -13.18
CA SER A 68 -6.94 1.58 -13.38
C SER A 68 -7.22 1.39 -14.88
N TRP A 69 -6.56 0.41 -15.52
CA TRP A 69 -6.66 0.09 -16.94
C TRP A 69 -6.81 -1.42 -17.13
N ASP A 70 -7.55 -1.88 -18.14
CA ASP A 70 -7.81 -3.30 -18.39
C ASP A 70 -7.00 -3.87 -19.57
N PRO A 71 -5.90 -4.62 -19.33
CA PRO A 71 -5.14 -5.33 -20.36
C PRO A 71 -5.87 -6.57 -20.91
N THR A 72 -6.94 -7.01 -20.26
CA THR A 72 -7.51 -8.34 -20.45
C THR A 72 -8.71 -8.37 -21.40
N ALA A 73 -8.96 -7.27 -22.11
CA ALA A 73 -10.00 -7.20 -23.12
C ALA A 73 -9.81 -8.32 -24.17
N GLY A 74 -10.81 -9.22 -24.27
CA GLY A 74 -10.77 -10.37 -25.18
C GLY A 74 -10.14 -11.66 -24.61
N GLN A 75 -9.57 -11.63 -23.39
CA GLN A 75 -9.00 -12.81 -22.73
C GLN A 75 -10.08 -13.80 -22.22
N PRO A 76 -9.71 -15.05 -21.89
CA PRO A 76 -10.58 -16.03 -21.21
C PRO A 76 -11.19 -15.49 -19.92
N TRP A 77 -12.34 -16.03 -19.52
CA TRP A 77 -13.11 -15.53 -18.36
C TRP A 77 -12.29 -15.57 -17.05
N LEU A 78 -11.39 -16.56 -16.90
CA LEU A 78 -10.56 -16.71 -15.72
C LEU A 78 -9.62 -15.50 -15.54
N THR A 79 -9.00 -15.04 -16.62
CA THR A 79 -8.14 -13.84 -16.62
C THR A 79 -8.94 -12.58 -16.28
N ARG A 80 -10.19 -12.49 -16.75
CA ARG A 80 -11.09 -11.37 -16.42
C ARG A 80 -11.55 -11.40 -14.95
N ALA A 81 -11.81 -12.57 -14.39
CA ALA A 81 -12.16 -12.72 -12.98
C ALA A 81 -10.99 -12.33 -12.07
N SER A 82 -9.77 -12.76 -12.39
CA SER A 82 -8.57 -12.32 -11.67
C SER A 82 -8.32 -10.81 -11.80
N MET A 83 -8.64 -10.24 -12.97
CA MET A 83 -8.54 -8.81 -13.21
C MET A 83 -9.51 -8.02 -12.32
N LEU A 84 -10.75 -8.49 -12.16
CA LEU A 84 -11.71 -7.89 -11.24
C LEU A 84 -11.18 -7.86 -9.80
N ILE A 85 -10.57 -8.96 -9.34
CA ILE A 85 -9.93 -9.03 -8.02
C ILE A 85 -8.79 -8.01 -7.92
N LEU A 86 -7.93 -7.91 -8.94
CA LEU A 86 -6.86 -6.91 -8.98
C LEU A 86 -7.37 -5.48 -8.89
N ILE A 87 -8.48 -5.16 -9.57
CA ILE A 87 -9.10 -3.83 -9.51
C ILE A 87 -9.61 -3.52 -8.10
N LEU A 88 -10.23 -4.48 -7.42
CA LEU A 88 -10.67 -4.31 -6.02
C LEU A 88 -9.48 -4.08 -5.08
N VAL A 89 -8.40 -4.84 -5.25
CA VAL A 89 -7.16 -4.68 -4.48
C VAL A 89 -6.53 -3.31 -4.75
N ASN A 90 -6.51 -2.86 -6.01
CA ASN A 90 -6.04 -1.54 -6.38
C ASN A 90 -6.86 -0.44 -5.69
N LEU A 91 -8.19 -0.49 -5.79
CA LEU A 91 -9.09 0.49 -5.17
C LEU A 91 -8.84 0.62 -3.66
N PHE A 92 -8.68 -0.52 -2.98
CA PHE A 92 -8.35 -0.56 -1.57
C PHE A 92 -6.98 0.06 -1.29
N THR A 93 -5.97 -0.29 -2.08
CA THR A 93 -4.60 0.21 -1.94
C THR A 93 -4.52 1.73 -2.10
N VAL A 94 -5.12 2.27 -3.15
CA VAL A 94 -5.16 3.72 -3.41
C VAL A 94 -5.86 4.46 -2.27
N SER A 95 -6.97 3.91 -1.76
CA SER A 95 -7.70 4.52 -0.64
C SER A 95 -6.84 4.61 0.63
N VAL A 96 -6.10 3.55 0.96
CA VAL A 96 -5.19 3.55 2.11
C VAL A 96 -4.02 4.50 1.89
N LEU A 97 -3.42 4.53 0.69
CA LEU A 97 -2.34 5.45 0.36
C LEU A 97 -2.78 6.91 0.53
N VAL A 98 -3.94 7.28 0.00
CA VAL A 98 -4.50 8.63 0.16
C VAL A 98 -4.74 8.94 1.64
N SER A 99 -5.35 8.02 2.39
CA SER A 99 -5.61 8.21 3.81
C SER A 99 -4.33 8.49 4.61
N VAL A 100 -3.27 7.72 4.38
CA VAL A 100 -1.97 7.91 5.05
C VAL A 100 -1.34 9.24 4.67
N ILE A 101 -1.38 9.63 3.40
CA ILE A 101 -0.85 10.92 2.94
C ILE A 101 -1.59 12.07 3.64
N VAL A 102 -2.92 12.02 3.66
CA VAL A 102 -3.76 13.03 4.33
C VAL A 102 -3.43 13.12 5.81
N THR A 103 -3.33 11.99 6.52
CA THR A 103 -2.98 11.97 7.95
C THR A 103 -1.59 12.58 8.23
N GLU A 104 -0.60 12.31 7.37
CA GLU A 104 0.74 12.90 7.56
C GLU A 104 0.75 14.41 7.27
N ILE A 105 -0.01 14.87 6.26
CA ILE A 105 -0.19 16.29 5.97
C ILE A 105 -0.85 17.00 7.15
N GLU A 106 -1.95 16.45 7.67
CA GLU A 106 -2.63 16.98 8.87
C GLU A 106 -1.70 17.02 10.09
N ARG A 107 -0.89 15.98 10.29
CA ARG A 107 0.10 15.94 11.37
C ARG A 107 1.13 17.05 11.24
N ARG A 108 1.61 17.32 10.02
CA ARG A 108 2.56 18.42 9.74
C ARG A 108 1.90 19.79 9.91
N LEU A 109 0.69 19.98 9.41
CA LEU A 109 -0.10 21.21 9.58
C LEU A 109 -0.38 21.48 11.06
N ASN A 110 -0.73 20.47 11.83
CA ASN A 110 -0.97 20.61 13.28
C ASN A 110 0.31 20.97 14.04
N LYS A 111 1.49 20.49 13.61
CA LYS A 111 2.78 20.94 14.17
C LYS A 111 3.04 22.42 13.90
N LEU A 112 2.74 22.90 12.69
CA LEU A 112 2.87 24.31 12.32
C LEU A 112 1.88 25.19 13.11
N ARG A 113 0.62 24.75 13.25
CA ARG A 113 -0.41 25.45 14.05
C ARG A 113 -0.07 25.59 15.53
N ARG A 114 0.70 24.67 16.09
CA ARG A 114 1.10 24.70 17.52
C ARG A 114 2.32 25.58 17.79
N GLY A 115 2.76 26.41 16.84
CA GLY A 115 3.85 27.38 17.06
C GLY A 115 5.23 26.76 17.32
N ARG A 116 5.42 25.46 17.04
CA ARG A 116 6.72 24.77 17.12
C ARG A 116 7.55 24.90 15.85
N SER A 117 7.29 25.93 15.05
CA SER A 117 8.27 26.36 14.05
C SER A 117 9.54 26.74 14.80
N VAL A 118 10.71 26.33 14.30
CA VAL A 118 11.98 26.84 14.83
C VAL A 118 11.95 28.34 14.59
N VAL A 119 11.88 29.12 15.68
CA VAL A 119 12.01 30.58 15.62
C VAL A 119 13.45 30.85 15.24
N LEU A 120 13.67 31.24 13.99
CA LEU A 120 14.97 31.61 13.43
C LEU A 120 15.28 33.10 13.65
N GLU A 121 14.36 33.83 14.27
CA GLU A 121 14.50 35.25 14.53
C GLU A 121 15.15 35.47 15.90
N THR A 122 16.23 36.25 15.89
CA THR A 122 16.90 36.76 17.09
C THR A 122 16.23 38.07 17.54
N ASP A 123 16.11 38.30 18.86
CA ASP A 123 15.41 39.41 19.55
C ASP A 123 13.88 39.31 19.74
N HIS A 124 13.36 38.14 20.14
CA HIS A 124 11.94 38.00 20.48
C HIS A 124 11.72 37.61 21.94
N THR A 125 10.90 38.40 22.63
CA THR A 125 10.47 38.14 24.01
C THR A 125 9.32 37.14 23.99
N ALA A 126 9.55 35.95 24.54
CA ALA A 126 8.51 34.95 24.73
C ALA A 126 7.63 35.34 25.93
N ILE A 127 6.39 35.76 25.66
CA ILE A 127 5.38 35.96 26.71
C ILE A 127 4.68 34.62 26.93
N LEU A 128 5.07 33.94 28.00
CA LEU A 128 4.35 32.79 28.53
C LEU A 128 3.29 33.33 29.49
N GLY A 129 2.03 33.29 29.05
CA GLY A 129 0.88 33.40 29.95
C GLY A 129 0.71 32.12 30.76
#